data_AF-A0A9E4JNY6-F1
#
_entry.id   AF-A0A9E4JNY6-F1
#
_cell.length_a   1.000
_cell.length_b   1.000
_cell.length_c   1.000
_cell.angle_alpha   90.00
_cell.angle_beta   90.00
_cell.angle_gamma   90.00
#
_symmetry.space_group_name_H-M   'P 1'
#
loop_
_entity.id
_entity.type
_entity.pdbx_description
1 polymer ?
#
loop_
_entity_poly.entity_id
_entity_poly.type
_entity_poly.pdbx_seq_one_letter_code
_entity_poly.pdbx_strand_id
1 'polypeptide(L)'
;MCDSHSEIIQRTIEYMMDFLEQPHPIFGGLPVCTFTRKARLSNQILYKVDRFDVNSSLNFDSSFIQTIQEFNQSQQYEVLLVLHPEQEALTPEQTQQFINRLNPIISSWGLIAFGGHPDEFFNIQGVYTRRLPYINLTVQAQDLLTNATETLLQTKYYHNWTSENLKDIGFPRQ
;
A
#
# COMPACT_ATOMS: atom_id res chain seq x y z
N MET A 1 -2.29 -29.78 1.48
CA MET A 1 -1.77 -28.70 2.33
C MET A 1 -1.97 -27.43 1.54
N CYS A 2 -2.92 -26.59 1.95
CA CYS A 2 -3.09 -25.27 1.32
C CYS A 2 -1.85 -24.45 1.69
N ASP A 3 -1.12 -23.96 0.71
CA ASP A 3 0.13 -23.23 0.88
C ASP A 3 -0.12 -21.97 1.71
N SER A 4 0.62 -21.76 2.81
CA SER A 4 0.36 -20.68 3.77
C SER A 4 0.36 -19.30 3.10
N HIS A 5 1.13 -19.14 2.02
CA HIS A 5 1.15 -17.92 1.21
C HIS A 5 -0.18 -17.66 0.49
N SER A 6 -0.83 -18.71 -0.01
CA SER A 6 -2.13 -18.60 -0.68
C SER A 6 -3.21 -18.15 0.29
N GLU A 7 -3.17 -18.64 1.54
CA GLU A 7 -4.12 -18.22 2.59
C GLU A 7 -3.93 -16.74 2.98
N ILE A 8 -2.67 -16.28 3.12
CA ILE A 8 -2.34 -14.88 3.40
C ILE A 8 -2.87 -13.94 2.29
N ILE A 9 -2.65 -14.32 1.03
CA ILE A 9 -3.13 -13.55 -0.12
C ILE A 9 -4.66 -13.54 -0.16
N GLN A 10 -5.29 -14.70 0.06
CA GLN A 10 -6.75 -14.82 0.05
C GLN A 10 -7.42 -13.94 1.13
N ARG A 11 -6.91 -13.96 2.37
CA ARG A 11 -7.41 -13.08 3.44
C ARG A 11 -7.24 -11.60 3.12
N THR A 12 -6.13 -11.24 2.48
CA THR A 12 -5.90 -9.86 2.03
C THR A 12 -6.92 -9.45 0.95
N ILE A 13 -7.22 -10.35 0.00
CA ILE A 13 -8.23 -10.11 -1.04
C ILE A 13 -9.63 -9.97 -0.44
N GLU A 14 -9.98 -10.81 0.53
CA GLU A 14 -11.27 -10.70 1.25
C GLU A 14 -11.40 -9.34 1.94
N TYR A 15 -10.37 -8.91 2.68
CA TYR A 15 -10.37 -7.57 3.28
C TYR A 15 -10.48 -6.44 2.23
N MET A 16 -9.78 -6.56 1.10
CA MET A 16 -9.89 -5.60 0.02
C MET A 16 -11.35 -5.49 -0.46
N MET A 17 -12.00 -6.63 -0.69
CA MET A 17 -13.38 -6.67 -1.17
C MET A 17 -14.38 -6.18 -0.13
N ASP A 18 -14.23 -6.59 1.12
CA ASP A 18 -15.21 -6.35 2.19
C ASP A 18 -15.09 -4.96 2.80
N PHE A 19 -13.94 -4.30 2.67
CA PHE A 19 -13.69 -2.99 3.26
C PHE A 19 -13.16 -1.97 2.25
N LEU A 20 -12.02 -2.23 1.61
CA LEU A 20 -11.37 -1.19 0.78
C LEU A 20 -12.20 -0.80 -0.44
N GLU A 21 -12.87 -1.76 -1.07
CA GLU A 21 -13.71 -1.54 -2.25
C GLU A 21 -15.11 -0.99 -1.91
N GLN A 22 -15.49 -0.96 -0.63
CA GLN A 22 -16.83 -0.57 -0.24
C GLN A 22 -16.98 0.95 -0.21
N PRO A 23 -18.04 1.51 -0.81
CA PRO A 23 -18.33 2.94 -0.72
C PRO A 23 -18.58 3.35 0.72
N HIS A 24 -18.05 4.50 1.12
CA HIS A 24 -18.17 4.99 2.49
C HIS A 24 -18.59 6.47 2.53
N PRO A 25 -19.54 6.87 3.41
CA PRO A 25 -19.99 8.27 3.50
C PRO A 25 -18.86 9.26 3.79
N ILE A 26 -17.87 8.86 4.60
CA ILE A 26 -16.69 9.69 4.94
C ILE A 26 -15.86 10.07 3.70
N PHE A 27 -15.87 9.24 2.65
CA PHE A 27 -15.18 9.49 1.39
C PHE A 27 -16.13 10.00 0.29
N GLY A 28 -17.24 10.64 0.67
CA GLY A 28 -18.18 11.21 -0.28
C GLY A 28 -19.00 10.17 -1.06
N GLY A 29 -19.14 8.96 -0.53
CA GLY A 29 -19.79 7.83 -1.20
C GLY A 29 -18.87 7.07 -2.16
N LEU A 30 -17.59 7.46 -2.26
CA LEU A 30 -16.57 6.69 -2.97
C LEU A 30 -16.05 5.54 -2.08
N PRO A 31 -15.46 4.50 -2.69
CA PRO A 31 -14.76 3.45 -1.96
C PRO A 31 -13.69 3.96 -0.98
N VAL A 32 -13.40 3.23 0.09
CA VAL A 32 -12.29 3.53 1.02
C VAL A 32 -10.94 3.61 0.29
N CYS A 33 -10.74 2.77 -0.73
CA CYS A 33 -9.69 2.94 -1.73
C CYS A 33 -10.29 2.83 -3.13
N THR A 34 -10.26 3.92 -3.89
CA THR A 34 -10.89 4.01 -5.22
C THR A 34 -10.17 3.20 -6.31
N PHE A 35 -8.96 2.72 -6.04
CA PHE A 35 -8.11 2.03 -7.03
C PHE A 35 -8.15 0.50 -6.90
N THR A 36 -8.37 -0.01 -5.69
CA THR A 36 -8.24 -1.45 -5.37
C THR A 36 -9.10 -2.33 -6.27
N ARG A 37 -10.38 -1.97 -6.47
CA ARG A 37 -11.31 -2.78 -7.28
C ARG A 37 -10.85 -2.96 -8.71
N LYS A 38 -10.45 -1.85 -9.37
CA LYS A 38 -10.02 -1.88 -10.77
C LYS A 38 -8.77 -2.74 -10.92
N ALA A 39 -7.77 -2.50 -10.07
CA ALA A 39 -6.50 -3.22 -10.12
C ALA A 39 -6.71 -4.73 -9.87
N ARG A 40 -7.56 -5.11 -8.91
CA ARG A 40 -7.88 -6.51 -8.61
C ARG A 40 -8.62 -7.19 -9.77
N LEU A 41 -9.70 -6.59 -10.29
CA LEU A 41 -10.48 -7.20 -11.38
C LEU A 41 -9.69 -7.29 -12.69
N SER A 42 -8.71 -6.42 -12.89
CA SER A 42 -7.84 -6.40 -14.07
C SER A 42 -6.58 -7.25 -13.91
N ASN A 43 -6.42 -7.96 -12.78
CA ASN A 43 -5.21 -8.73 -12.44
C ASN A 43 -3.91 -7.92 -12.51
N GLN A 44 -3.97 -6.63 -12.16
CA GLN A 44 -2.84 -5.69 -12.17
C GLN A 44 -2.14 -5.57 -10.81
N ILE A 45 -2.51 -6.40 -9.83
CA ILE A 45 -1.84 -6.49 -8.53
C ILE A 45 -0.93 -7.72 -8.53
N LEU A 46 0.38 -7.49 -8.39
CA LEU A 46 1.35 -8.53 -8.11
C LEU A 46 1.42 -8.76 -6.60
N TYR A 47 0.89 -9.89 -6.14
CA TYR A 47 0.97 -10.28 -4.73
C TYR A 47 2.28 -11.04 -4.48
N LYS A 48 3.00 -10.66 -3.41
CA LYS A 48 4.18 -11.36 -2.91
C LYS A 48 4.05 -11.57 -1.41
N VAL A 49 4.47 -12.72 -0.93
CA VAL A 49 4.64 -12.99 0.50
C VAL A 49 6.13 -13.10 0.74
N ASP A 50 6.69 -12.18 1.52
CA ASP A 50 8.12 -12.13 1.80
C ASP A 50 8.39 -11.55 3.18
N ARG A 51 9.54 -11.92 3.75
CA ARG A 51 9.99 -11.39 5.03
C ARG A 51 10.83 -10.14 4.81
N PHE A 52 10.55 -9.11 5.59
CA PHE A 52 11.31 -7.87 5.61
C PHE A 52 11.26 -7.28 7.01
N ASP A 53 12.34 -6.61 7.40
CA ASP A 53 12.51 -6.00 8.69
C ASP A 53 13.43 -4.77 8.61
N VAL A 54 13.60 -4.08 9.74
CA VAL A 54 14.46 -2.88 9.84
C VAL A 54 15.94 -3.13 9.55
N ASN A 55 16.40 -4.39 9.52
CA ASN A 55 17.78 -4.76 9.23
C ASN A 55 17.95 -5.39 7.85
N SER A 56 16.85 -5.58 7.12
CA SER A 56 16.84 -6.21 5.81
C SER A 56 17.75 -5.43 4.84
N SER A 57 18.51 -6.19 4.07
CA SER A 57 19.43 -5.63 3.07
C SER A 57 18.62 -5.03 1.92
N LEU A 58 18.85 -3.74 1.69
CA LEU A 58 18.30 -3.00 0.56
C LEU A 58 19.35 -2.76 -0.52
N ASN A 59 20.36 -3.64 -0.61
CA ASN A 59 21.33 -3.62 -1.69
C ASN A 59 20.67 -4.08 -3.00
N PHE A 60 21.20 -3.64 -4.14
CA PHE A 60 20.66 -4.00 -5.46
C PHE A 60 20.58 -5.52 -5.72
N ASP A 61 21.45 -6.30 -5.08
CA ASP A 61 21.49 -7.76 -5.24
C ASP A 61 20.56 -8.51 -4.26
N SER A 62 19.82 -7.80 -3.40
CA SER A 62 18.88 -8.46 -2.49
C SER A 62 17.62 -8.92 -3.22
N SER A 63 17.07 -10.07 -2.82
CA SER A 63 15.86 -10.65 -3.42
C SER A 63 14.67 -9.68 -3.38
N PHE A 64 14.58 -8.89 -2.31
CA PHE A 64 13.53 -7.90 -2.13
C PHE A 64 13.64 -6.78 -3.18
N ILE A 65 14.84 -6.25 -3.38
CA ILE A 65 15.07 -5.19 -4.37
C ILE A 65 14.91 -5.74 -5.80
N GLN A 66 15.39 -6.94 -6.08
CA GLN A 66 15.18 -7.61 -7.37
C GLN A 66 13.69 -7.78 -7.68
N THR A 67 12.87 -8.14 -6.69
CA THR A 67 11.41 -8.24 -6.87
C THR A 67 10.78 -6.90 -7.27
N ILE A 68 11.24 -5.79 -6.70
CA ILE A 68 10.77 -4.44 -7.08
C ILE A 68 11.26 -4.08 -8.49
N GLN A 69 12.47 -4.45 -8.88
CA GLN A 69 12.99 -4.22 -10.23
C GLN A 69 12.21 -5.01 -11.28
N GLU A 70 11.92 -6.28 -11.02
CA GLU A 70 11.07 -7.13 -11.86
C GLU A 70 9.67 -6.53 -12.02
N PHE A 71 9.08 -6.07 -10.92
CA PHE A 71 7.81 -5.33 -10.95
C PHE A 71 7.91 -4.07 -11.84
N ASN A 72 8.95 -3.25 -11.66
CA ASN A 72 9.13 -2.02 -12.41
C ASN A 72 9.32 -2.24 -13.92
N GLN A 73 9.95 -3.34 -14.30
CA GLN A 73 10.18 -3.72 -15.70
C GLN A 73 8.95 -4.39 -16.33
N SER A 74 8.00 -4.87 -15.50
CA SER A 74 6.78 -5.49 -15.98
C SER A 74 5.78 -4.46 -16.48
N GLN A 75 5.21 -4.70 -17.65
CA GLN A 75 4.06 -3.93 -18.16
C GLN A 75 2.71 -4.50 -17.72
N GLN A 76 2.71 -5.60 -16.96
CA GLN A 76 1.49 -6.32 -16.58
C GLN A 76 0.85 -5.75 -15.30
N TYR A 77 1.67 -5.26 -14.37
CA TYR A 77 1.22 -4.90 -13.02
C TYR A 77 1.32 -3.39 -12.79
N GLU A 78 0.30 -2.82 -12.16
CA GLU A 78 0.32 -1.41 -11.70
C GLU A 78 0.67 -1.31 -10.22
N VAL A 79 0.46 -2.40 -9.45
CA VAL A 79 0.65 -2.46 -8.00
C VAL A 79 1.44 -3.70 -7.63
N LEU A 80 2.51 -3.55 -6.86
CA LEU A 80 3.15 -4.64 -6.12
C LEU A 80 2.69 -4.56 -4.67
N LEU A 81 2.09 -5.63 -4.15
CA LEU A 81 1.71 -5.76 -2.76
C LEU A 81 2.52 -6.88 -2.11
N VAL A 82 3.45 -6.50 -1.24
CA VAL A 82 4.24 -7.44 -0.44
C VAL A 82 3.61 -7.57 0.94
N LEU A 83 3.33 -8.80 1.36
CA LEU A 83 2.72 -9.15 2.63
C LEU A 83 3.73 -9.89 3.50
N HIS A 84 3.91 -9.43 4.74
CA HIS A 84 4.73 -10.16 5.71
C HIS A 84 3.96 -11.39 6.22
N PRO A 85 4.56 -12.59 6.24
CA PRO A 85 3.85 -13.80 6.69
C PRO A 85 3.53 -13.82 8.19
N GLU A 86 4.24 -13.01 8.98
CA GLU A 86 4.11 -12.91 10.43
C GLU A 86 3.55 -11.53 10.81
N GLN A 87 2.37 -11.47 11.44
CA GLN A 87 1.63 -10.24 11.70
C GLN A 87 2.28 -9.33 12.75
N GLU A 88 3.12 -9.88 13.63
CA GLU A 88 3.75 -9.17 14.75
C GLU A 88 5.27 -8.99 14.56
N ALA A 89 5.78 -9.26 13.35
CA ALA A 89 7.23 -9.24 13.10
C ALA A 89 7.85 -7.84 13.19
N LEU A 90 7.07 -6.78 12.98
CA LEU A 90 7.49 -5.40 13.10
C LEU A 90 6.43 -4.62 13.86
N THR A 91 6.83 -3.59 14.62
CA THR A 91 5.87 -2.59 15.11
C THR A 91 5.42 -1.65 13.97
N PRO A 92 4.37 -0.83 14.18
CA PRO A 92 4.02 0.24 13.24
C PRO A 92 5.20 1.18 12.92
N GLU A 93 5.98 1.55 13.93
CA GLU A 93 7.14 2.43 13.76
C GLU A 93 8.24 1.76 12.94
N GLN A 94 8.51 0.48 13.21
CA GLN A 94 9.49 -0.30 12.46
C GLN A 94 9.08 -0.49 10.99
N THR A 95 7.79 -0.71 10.74
CA THR A 95 7.21 -0.78 9.38
C THR A 95 7.45 0.54 8.63
N GLN A 96 7.15 1.68 9.27
CA GLN A 96 7.38 2.99 8.67
C GLN A 96 8.88 3.29 8.48
N GLN A 97 9.74 2.88 9.41
CA GLN A 97 11.20 3.01 9.28
C GLN A 97 11.71 2.23 8.06
N PHE A 98 11.21 1.02 7.83
CA PHE A 98 11.55 0.24 6.64
C PHE A 98 11.14 0.95 5.34
N ILE A 99 9.89 1.43 5.27
CA ILE A 99 9.38 2.21 4.12
C ILE A 99 10.25 3.45 3.86
N ASN A 100 10.62 4.19 4.92
CA ASN A 100 11.45 5.39 4.80
C ASN A 100 12.88 5.10 4.32
N ARG A 101 13.43 3.91 4.63
CA ARG A 101 14.73 3.46 4.11
C ARG A 101 14.63 3.00 2.65
N LEU A 102 13.50 2.41 2.25
CA LEU A 102 13.28 1.90 0.90
C LEU A 102 13.04 3.01 -0.14
N ASN A 103 12.22 4.01 0.21
CA ASN A 103 11.80 5.06 -0.74
C ASN A 103 12.94 5.81 -1.44
N PRO A 104 14.03 6.23 -0.77
CA PRO A 104 15.17 6.86 -1.43
C PRO A 104 15.81 6.02 -2.54
N ILE A 105 15.72 4.68 -2.44
CA ILE A 105 16.30 3.76 -3.42
C ILE A 105 15.39 3.67 -4.65
N ILE A 106 14.11 3.39 -4.43
CA ILE A 106 13.16 3.10 -5.51
C ILE A 106 12.60 4.35 -6.20
N SER A 107 12.70 5.53 -5.57
CA SER A 107 12.30 6.80 -6.17
C SER A 107 13.10 7.14 -7.43
N SER A 108 14.36 6.68 -7.53
CA SER A 108 15.16 6.81 -8.75
C SER A 108 14.57 6.06 -9.96
N TRP A 109 13.62 5.15 -9.71
CA TRP A 109 12.87 4.41 -10.72
C TRP A 109 11.46 4.96 -10.96
N GLY A 110 11.13 6.12 -10.38
CA GLY A 110 9.78 6.70 -10.45
C GLY A 110 8.76 5.93 -9.61
N LEU A 111 9.21 5.11 -8.66
CA LEU A 111 8.35 4.33 -7.76
C LEU A 111 8.27 4.96 -6.38
N ILE A 112 7.18 4.68 -5.69
CA ILE A 112 7.00 5.00 -4.27
C ILE A 112 6.41 3.80 -3.54
N ALA A 113 6.89 3.58 -2.32
CA ALA A 113 6.37 2.61 -1.39
C ALA A 113 5.62 3.30 -0.25
N PHE A 114 4.48 2.73 0.09
CA PHE A 114 3.69 3.04 1.28
C PHE A 114 3.03 1.77 1.76
N GLY A 115 2.52 1.75 2.97
CA GLY A 115 1.97 0.53 3.55
C GLY A 115 1.64 0.78 4.99
N GLY A 116 1.47 -0.31 5.74
CA GLY A 116 1.07 -0.18 7.13
C GLY A 116 1.17 -1.47 7.90
N HIS A 117 1.03 -1.31 9.20
CA HIS A 117 0.88 -2.38 10.16
C HIS A 117 -0.61 -2.57 10.47
N PRO A 118 -1.11 -3.80 10.73
CA PRO A 118 -2.52 -4.03 11.11
C PRO A 118 -3.00 -3.15 12.29
N ASP A 119 -2.10 -2.82 13.21
CA ASP A 119 -2.34 -1.95 14.37
C ASP A 119 -2.10 -0.45 14.13
N GLU A 120 -1.80 -0.02 12.90
CA GLU A 120 -1.61 1.40 12.60
C GLU A 120 -2.88 2.20 12.94
N PHE A 121 -2.70 3.37 13.56
CA PHE A 121 -3.79 4.23 14.02
C PHE A 121 -4.20 5.30 13.00
N PHE A 122 -3.81 5.16 11.74
CA PHE A 122 -4.20 6.08 10.68
C PHE A 122 -5.72 6.07 10.49
N ASN A 123 -6.34 7.20 10.78
CA ASN A 123 -7.78 7.31 10.97
C ASN A 123 -8.36 8.56 10.31
N ILE A 124 -9.43 8.38 9.54
CA ILE A 124 -10.22 9.47 8.98
C ILE A 124 -11.61 9.42 9.61
N GLN A 125 -11.86 10.29 10.61
CA GLN A 125 -13.15 10.40 11.32
C GLN A 125 -13.76 9.06 11.80
N GLY A 126 -12.94 8.16 12.34
CA GLY A 126 -13.36 6.86 12.87
C GLY A 126 -13.14 5.70 11.89
N VAL A 127 -12.68 5.96 10.67
CA VAL A 127 -12.38 4.95 9.65
C VAL A 127 -10.88 4.71 9.57
N TYR A 128 -10.45 3.50 9.93
CA TYR A 128 -9.04 3.07 9.87
C TYR A 128 -8.72 2.47 8.50
N THR A 129 -8.06 3.24 7.63
CA THR A 129 -7.91 2.87 6.20
C THR A 129 -6.66 2.04 5.89
N ARG A 130 -5.76 1.84 6.86
CA ARG A 130 -4.45 1.18 6.67
C ARG A 130 -4.27 -0.11 7.48
N ARG A 131 -5.34 -0.87 7.66
CA ARG A 131 -5.34 -2.07 8.50
C ARG A 131 -5.58 -3.36 7.71
N LEU A 132 -4.77 -3.59 6.67
CA LEU A 132 -4.74 -4.91 6.03
C LEU A 132 -4.47 -5.98 7.10
N PRO A 133 -4.89 -7.24 6.90
CA PRO A 133 -4.74 -8.30 7.90
C PRO A 133 -3.28 -8.67 8.23
N TYR A 134 -2.34 -8.21 7.42
CA TYR A 134 -0.90 -8.44 7.57
C TYR A 134 -0.14 -7.13 7.39
N ILE A 135 1.07 -7.08 7.96
CA ILE A 135 2.03 -6.02 7.67
C ILE A 135 2.28 -6.02 6.16
N ASN A 136 2.18 -4.85 5.55
CA ASN A 136 2.25 -4.76 4.10
C ASN A 136 3.14 -3.62 3.62
N LEU A 137 3.65 -3.81 2.41
CA LEU A 137 4.25 -2.80 1.58
C LEU A 137 3.57 -2.79 0.21
N THR A 138 3.03 -1.65 -0.18
CA THR A 138 2.51 -1.39 -1.52
C THR A 138 3.50 -0.53 -2.28
N VAL A 139 3.91 -0.97 -3.48
CA VAL A 139 4.77 -0.23 -4.40
C VAL A 139 4.02 0.03 -5.70
N GLN A 140 4.08 1.27 -6.20
CA GLN A 140 3.52 1.65 -7.50
C GLN A 140 4.22 2.89 -8.07
N ALA A 141 3.94 3.20 -9.33
CA ALA A 141 4.48 4.39 -9.98
C ALA A 141 3.96 5.68 -9.31
N GLN A 142 4.88 6.61 -9.03
CA GLN A 142 4.56 7.86 -8.36
C GLN A 142 3.61 8.73 -9.20
N ASP A 143 3.77 8.77 -10.52
CA ASP A 143 2.93 9.57 -11.41
C ASP A 143 1.47 9.06 -11.42
N LEU A 144 1.26 7.74 -11.34
CA LEU A 144 -0.09 7.18 -11.24
C LEU A 144 -0.80 7.66 -9.97
N LEU A 145 -0.08 7.70 -8.85
CA LEU A 145 -0.58 8.23 -7.58
C LEU A 145 -0.88 9.73 -7.63
N THR A 146 -0.01 10.51 -8.25
CA THR A 146 -0.22 11.96 -8.40
C THR A 146 -1.48 12.24 -9.22
N ASN A 147 -1.62 11.61 -10.40
CA ASN A 147 -2.78 11.77 -11.26
C ASN A 147 -4.09 11.33 -10.58
N ALA A 148 -4.02 10.20 -9.85
CA ALA A 148 -5.10 9.71 -9.01
C ALA A 148 -5.54 10.74 -7.96
N THR A 149 -4.56 11.32 -7.27
CA THR A 149 -4.76 12.31 -6.21
C THR A 149 -5.41 13.58 -6.76
N GLU A 150 -4.91 14.09 -7.88
CA GLU A 150 -5.47 15.26 -8.58
C GLU A 150 -6.93 15.04 -9.02
N THR A 151 -7.25 13.84 -9.49
CA THR A 151 -8.63 13.48 -9.83
C THR A 151 -9.53 13.46 -8.60
N LEU A 152 -9.07 12.85 -7.51
CA LEU A 152 -9.84 12.75 -6.26
C LEU A 152 -10.02 14.11 -5.56
N LEU A 153 -9.08 15.04 -5.73
CA LEU A 153 -9.18 16.43 -5.26
C LEU A 153 -10.39 17.18 -5.83
N GLN A 154 -10.86 16.79 -7.02
CA GLN A 154 -12.05 17.37 -7.64
C GLN A 154 -13.36 16.78 -7.10
N THR A 155 -13.26 15.85 -6.15
CA THR A 155 -14.40 15.15 -5.52
C THR A 155 -14.49 15.46 -4.03
N LYS A 156 -15.45 14.84 -3.34
CA LYS A 156 -15.61 14.95 -1.89
C LYS A 156 -14.69 14.00 -1.09
N TYR A 157 -13.84 13.22 -1.76
CA TYR A 157 -13.03 12.15 -1.14
C TYR A 157 -12.20 12.63 0.06
N TYR A 158 -11.53 13.77 -0.09
CA TYR A 158 -10.63 14.33 0.92
C TYR A 158 -11.29 15.33 1.89
N HIS A 159 -12.60 15.59 1.76
CA HIS A 159 -13.28 16.63 2.56
C HIS A 159 -13.17 16.44 4.08
N ASN A 160 -13.07 15.19 4.53
CA ASN A 160 -13.02 14.83 5.95
C ASN A 160 -11.60 14.58 6.48
N TRP A 161 -10.58 14.77 5.64
CA TRP A 161 -9.18 14.53 6.01
C TRP A 161 -8.60 15.77 6.69
N THR A 162 -7.83 15.56 7.76
CA THR A 162 -7.10 16.67 8.40
C THR A 162 -5.86 17.04 7.58
N SER A 163 -5.33 18.23 7.80
CA SER A 163 -4.04 18.63 7.20
C SER A 163 -2.90 17.69 7.59
N GLU A 164 -2.97 17.09 8.78
CA GLU A 164 -2.03 16.05 9.23
C GLU A 164 -2.15 14.78 8.39
N ASN A 165 -3.38 14.26 8.18
CA ASN A 165 -3.59 13.10 7.33
C ASN A 165 -3.09 13.32 5.90
N LEU A 166 -3.33 14.51 5.34
CA LEU A 166 -2.86 14.87 4.00
C LEU A 166 -1.33 14.92 3.94
N LYS A 167 -0.69 15.50 4.96
CA LYS A 167 0.77 15.53 5.08
C LYS A 167 1.37 14.12 5.16
N ASP A 168 0.74 13.22 5.91
CA ASP A 168 1.17 11.83 6.08
C ASP A 168 1.13 11.01 4.78
N ILE A 169 0.29 11.40 3.82
CA ILE A 169 0.20 10.75 2.52
C ILE A 169 0.96 11.50 1.42
N GLY A 170 1.70 12.55 1.78
CA GLY A 170 2.55 13.29 0.85
C GLY A 170 1.81 14.26 -0.07
N PHE A 171 0.60 14.72 0.29
CA PHE A 171 -0.01 15.86 -0.41
C PHE A 171 0.95 17.05 -0.41
N PRO A 172 1.01 17.82 -1.51
CA PRO A 172 1.99 18.89 -1.64
C PRO A 172 1.87 19.84 -0.45
N ARG A 173 2.99 20.01 0.25
CA ARG A 173 3.19 21.05 1.26
C ARG A 173 2.84 22.37 0.57
N GLN A 174 1.81 23.06 1.05
CA GLN A 174 1.60 24.47 0.74
C GLN A 174 2.83 25.27 1.19
#